data_AF-A0A227J4K4-F1
#
_entry.id   AF-A0A227J4K4-F1
#
_cell.length_a   1.000
_cell.length_b   1.000
_cell.length_c   1.000
_cell.angle_alpha   90.00
_cell.angle_beta   90.00
_cell.angle_gamma   90.00
#
_symmetry.space_group_name_H-M   'P 1'
#
loop_
_entity.id
_entity.type
_entity.pdbx_description
1 polymer ?
#
loop_
_entity_poly.entity_id
_entity_poly.type
_entity_poly.pdbx_seq_one_letter_code
_entity_poly.pdbx_strand_id
1 'polypeptide(L)' 'NLDANEKVEADVLYLGRVSLVARSLSGDKFWSWSQQQQAWQPVGSEQKTELDKAFAMANKQIAPSMLTLPVSLTVAEGK' A
#
# COMPACT_ATOMS: atom_id res chain seq x y z
N ASN A 1 -22.42 22.31 11.77
CA ASN A 1 -23.30 22.04 12.92
C ASN A 1 -24.36 21.10 12.38
N LEU A 2 -24.29 19.81 12.72
CA LEU A 2 -25.31 18.82 12.39
C LEU A 2 -26.13 18.62 13.65
N ASP A 3 -27.45 18.67 13.57
CA ASP A 3 -28.31 18.57 14.75
C ASP A 3 -28.30 17.14 15.32
N ALA A 4 -28.51 17.00 16.64
CA ALA A 4 -28.28 15.77 17.39
C ALA A 4 -29.17 14.56 17.00
N ASN A 5 -30.10 14.70 16.05
CA ASN A 5 -30.98 13.62 15.60
C ASN A 5 -31.24 13.63 14.07
N GLU A 6 -30.33 14.26 13.31
CA GLU A 6 -30.43 14.37 11.85
C GLU A 6 -29.85 13.12 11.16
N LYS A 7 -30.65 12.47 10.32
CA LYS A 7 -30.17 11.37 9.46
C LYS A 7 -29.54 11.96 8.22
N VAL A 8 -28.23 11.81 8.09
CA VAL A 8 -27.45 12.30 6.95
C VAL A 8 -27.09 11.13 6.04
N GLU A 9 -27.44 11.24 4.75
CA GLU A 9 -26.85 10.39 3.71
C GLU A 9 -25.44 10.90 3.42
N ALA A 10 -24.45 10.05 3.63
CA ALA A 10 -23.04 10.39 3.47
C ALA A 10 -22.35 9.34 2.61
N ASP A 11 -21.44 9.81 1.76
CA ASP A 11 -20.51 8.94 1.05
C ASP A 11 -19.33 8.56 1.96
N VAL A 12 -18.97 7.29 1.94
CA VAL A 12 -17.85 6.76 2.72
C VAL A 12 -16.57 6.83 1.88
N LEU A 13 -15.61 7.65 2.32
CA LEU A 13 -14.27 7.70 1.73
C LEU A 13 -13.33 6.75 2.49
N TYR A 14 -12.79 5.75 1.80
CA TYR A 14 -11.73 4.91 2.34
C TYR A 14 -10.37 5.62 2.22
N LEU A 15 -9.89 6.16 3.34
CA LEU A 15 -8.56 6.75 3.45
C LEU A 15 -7.56 5.69 3.94
N GLY A 16 -6.61 5.29 3.10
CA GLY A 16 -5.54 4.36 3.43
C GLY A 16 -4.17 4.86 2.95
N ARG A 17 -3.09 4.28 3.48
CA ARG A 17 -1.73 4.55 2.96
C ARG A 17 -1.57 3.83 1.62
N VAL A 18 -1.43 4.59 0.54
CA VAL A 18 -1.14 4.04 -0.79
C VAL A 18 0.36 3.76 -0.89
N SER A 19 0.72 2.51 -1.19
CA SER A 19 2.08 2.14 -1.56
C SER A 19 2.11 1.70 -3.01
N LEU A 20 3.08 2.23 -3.76
CA LEU A 20 3.33 1.82 -5.13
C LEU A 20 4.49 0.83 -5.13
N VAL A 21 4.22 -0.39 -5.60
CA VAL A 21 5.21 -1.47 -5.74
C VAL A 21 5.21 -1.97 -7.18
N ALA A 22 6.39 -2.08 -7.76
CA ALA A 22 6.61 -2.68 -9.07
C ALA A 22 7.37 -4.01 -8.92
N ARG A 23 7.14 -4.95 -9.86
CA ARG A 23 7.81 -6.25 -9.91
C ARG A 23 8.34 -6.51 -11.33
N SER A 24 9.50 -7.16 -11.44
CA SER A 24 10.02 -7.62 -12.73
C SER A 24 9.08 -8.65 -13.37
N LEU A 25 9.14 -8.79 -14.69
CA LEU A 25 8.38 -9.84 -15.39
C LEU A 25 8.76 -11.25 -14.90
N SER A 26 10.01 -11.45 -14.50
CA SER A 26 10.48 -12.71 -13.91
C SER A 26 9.98 -12.95 -12.48
N GLY A 27 9.55 -11.91 -11.77
CA GLY A 27 9.11 -12.00 -10.38
C GLY A 27 10.21 -11.89 -9.32
N ASP A 28 11.47 -11.71 -9.73
CA ASP A 28 12.62 -11.77 -8.80
C ASP A 28 13.05 -10.42 -8.24
N LYS A 29 12.70 -9.33 -8.92
CA LYS A 29 13.09 -7.97 -8.52
C LYS A 29 11.86 -7.14 -8.21
N PHE A 30 11.98 -6.32 -7.17
CA PHE A 30 10.91 -5.47 -6.68
C PHE A 30 11.43 -4.05 -6.47
N TRP A 31 10.54 -3.08 -6.68
CA TRP A 31 10.81 -1.69 -6.39
C TRP A 31 9.62 -1.08 -5.66
N SER A 32 9.89 -0.19 -4.71
CA SER A 32 8.88 0.64 -4.09
C SER A 32 9.10 2.10 -4.49
N TRP A 33 8.01 2.84 -4.64
CA TRP A 33 8.11 4.27 -4.90
C TRP A 33 8.49 5.01 -3.61
N SER A 34 9.62 5.72 -3.63
CA SER A 34 9.94 6.69 -2.58
C SER A 34 9.35 8.04 -2.98
N GLN A 35 8.37 8.53 -2.22
CA GLN A 35 7.84 9.88 -2.41
C GLN A 35 8.88 10.96 -2.08
N GLN A 36 9.73 10.71 -1.07
CA GLN A 36 10.80 11.63 -0.66
C GLN A 36 11.84 11.83 -1.78
N GLN A 37 12.25 10.75 -2.45
CA GLN A 37 13.23 10.83 -3.54
C GLN A 37 12.58 10.99 -4.91
N GLN A 38 11.24 10.95 -4.98
CA GLN A 38 10.47 10.90 -6.22
C GLN A 38 11.03 9.87 -7.21
N ALA A 39 11.40 8.70 -6.71
CA ALA A 39 12.09 7.67 -7.47
C ALA A 39 11.76 6.26 -7.00
N TRP A 40 11.85 5.30 -7.92
CA TRP A 40 11.76 3.87 -7.62
C TRP A 40 13.03 3.40 -6.91
N GLN A 41 12.86 2.79 -5.75
CA GLN A 41 13.96 2.24 -4.95
C GLN A 41 13.88 0.71 -4.94
N PRO A 42 15.02 0.00 -5.08
CA PRO A 42 15.03 -1.45 -5.02
C PRO A 42 14.59 -1.90 -3.62
N VAL A 43 13.73 -2.92 -3.58
CA VAL A 43 13.31 -3.54 -2.33
C VAL A 43 14.22 -4.74 -2.05
N GLY A 44 14.72 -4.81 -0.81
CA GLY A 44 15.56 -5.90 -0.35
C GLY A 44 14.82 -7.24 -0.37
N SER A 45 15.57 -8.33 -0.51
CA SER A 45 15.04 -9.71 -0.57
C SER A 45 14.21 -10.11 0.65
N GLU A 46 14.42 -9.46 1.80
CA GLU A 46 13.69 -9.75 3.04
C GLU A 46 12.18 -9.51 2.93
N GLN A 47 11.77 -8.62 2.03
CA GLN A 47 10.36 -8.31 1.79
C GLN A 47 9.75 -9.14 0.66
N LYS A 48 10.55 -9.96 -0.04
CA LYS A 48 10.14 -10.72 -1.23
C LYS A 48 8.90 -11.58 -0.96
N THR A 49 8.94 -12.39 0.09
CA THR A 49 7.86 -13.32 0.44
C THR A 49 6.52 -12.60 0.63
N GLU A 50 6.57 -11.42 1.24
CA GLU A 50 5.37 -10.65 1.55
C GLU A 50 4.82 -9.93 0.30
N LEU A 51 5.71 -9.43 -0.55
CA LEU A 51 5.34 -8.87 -1.84
C LEU A 51 4.77 -9.93 -2.79
N ASP A 52 5.34 -11.13 -2.82
CA ASP A 52 4.81 -12.25 -3.61
C ASP A 52 3.37 -12.59 -3.21
N LYS A 53 3.08 -12.65 -1.90
CA LYS A 53 1.71 -12.83 -1.39
C LYS A 53 0.81 -11.68 -1.80
N ALA A 54 1.29 -10.43 -1.75
CA ALA A 54 0.52 -9.26 -2.16
C ALA A 54 0.10 -9.33 -3.63
N PHE A 55 1.02 -9.70 -4.53
CA PHE A 55 0.71 -9.90 -5.94
C PHE A 55 -0.23 -11.09 -6.16
N ALA A 56 -0.04 -12.21 -5.46
CA ALA A 56 -0.94 -13.35 -5.55
C ALA A 56 -2.37 -12.99 -5.10
N MET A 57 -2.49 -12.21 -4.02
CA MET A 57 -3.78 -11.73 -3.50
C MET A 57 -4.45 -10.75 -4.46
N ALA A 58 -3.71 -9.79 -5.00
CA ALA A 58 -4.20 -8.85 -6.01
C ALA A 58 -4.71 -9.58 -7.27
N ASN A 59 -4.02 -10.67 -7.66
CA ASN A 59 -4.42 -11.54 -8.76
C ASN A 59 -5.49 -12.58 -8.37
N LYS A 60 -6.06 -12.51 -7.16
CA LYS A 60 -7.09 -13.43 -6.64
C LYS A 60 -6.68 -14.91 -6.61
N GLN A 61 -5.38 -15.19 -6.54
CA GLN A 61 -4.84 -16.56 -6.47
C GLN A 61 -4.90 -17.13 -5.04
N ILE A 62 -4.92 -16.26 -4.04
CA ILE A 62 -5.05 -16.62 -2.62
C ILE A 62 -6.18 -15.80 -1.98
N ALA A 63 -6.71 -16.32 -0.87
CA ALA A 63 -7.69 -15.59 -0.08
C ALA A 63 -7.06 -14.31 0.52
N PRO A 64 -7.83 -13.22 0.67
CA PRO A 64 -7.36 -12.02 1.36
C PRO A 64 -6.90 -12.32 2.78
N SER A 65 -5.75 -11.77 3.15
CA SER A 65 -5.14 -11.91 4.47
C SER A 65 -4.43 -10.62 4.85
N MET A 66 -4.00 -10.52 6.11
CA MET A 66 -3.16 -9.39 6.54
C MET A 66 -1.80 -9.45 5.84
N LEU A 67 -1.30 -8.30 5.38
CA LEU A 67 -0.01 -8.15 4.70
C LEU A 67 0.79 -6.99 5.30
N THR A 68 2.11 -7.14 5.37
CA THR A 68 3.03 -6.05 5.76
C THR A 68 3.78 -5.51 4.54
N LEU A 69 3.35 -4.35 4.04
CA LEU A 69 3.96 -3.74 2.85
C LEU A 69 4.84 -2.53 3.23
N PRO A 70 5.92 -2.26 2.47
CA PRO A 70 6.66 -1.02 2.61
C PRO A 70 5.72 0.14 2.27
N VAL A 71 5.73 1.19 3.09
CA VAL A 71 4.91 2.38 2.88
C VAL A 71 5.73 3.49 2.24
N SER A 72 5.13 4.18 1.26
CA SER A 72 5.72 5.38 0.67
C SER A 72 5.45 6.56 1.60
N LEU A 73 6.36 6.82 2.55
CA LEU A 73 6.25 7.96 3.46
C LEU A 73 6.95 9.19 2.86
N THR A 74 6.30 10.34 2.90
CA THR A 74 6.97 11.63 3.03
C THR A 74 7.33 11.80 4.49
N VAL A 75 8.60 12.01 4.82
CA VAL A 75 9.01 12.42 6.17
C VAL A 75 8.51 13.86 6.40
N ALA A 76 7.24 14.00 6.70
CA ALA A 76 6.60 15.20 7.22
C ALA A 76 5.55 14.87 8.30
N GLU A 77 5.61 13.65 8.85
CA GLU A 77 4.85 13.28 10.05
C GLU A 77 5.84 12.74 11.08
N GLY A 78 6.06 13.54 12.12
CA GLY A 78 7.00 13.23 13.21
C GLY A 78 7.67 14.47 13.80
N LYS A 79 6.87 15.41 14.31
CA LYS A 79 7.23 16.18 15.51
C LYS A 79 6.27 15.78 16.62
#